data_AF-A0A5C6DIM1-F1
#
_entry.id   AF-A0A5C6DIM1-F1
#
_cell.length_a   1.000
_cell.length_b   1.000
_cell.length_c   1.000
_cell.angle_alpha   90.00
_cell.angle_beta   90.00
_cell.angle_gamma   90.00
#
_symmetry.space_group_name_H-M   'P 1'
#
loop_
_entity.id
_entity.type
_entity.pdbx_description
1 polymer ?
#
loop_
_entity_poly.entity_id
_entity_poly.type
_entity_poly.pdbx_seq_one_letter_code
_entity_poly.pdbx_strand_id
1 'polypeptide(L)'
;MNPAPLSMTSFDGRLSVEFSWDVDRFAHALVGYDQHGTPVASLPCVNASDDVAWPCSPPIQQLSLESLRSGDSLLAMDALLGVGGAGTSHWSISVQWVESVDWATLKFELACRCRQTPESLGSQYPVDPRFVIQPGKDSILIQENDWLRIQPTETNQTGTIRWEYSVNLDPASVADQKRFLVGR
;
A
#
# COMPACT_ATOMS: atom_id res chain seq x y z
N MET A 1 5.63 20.93 13.25
CA MET A 1 4.82 21.11 12.03
C MET A 1 4.71 19.73 11.41
N ASN A 2 3.50 19.25 11.15
CA ASN A 2 3.30 17.92 10.59
C ASN A 2 3.71 17.94 9.10
N PRO A 3 4.30 16.85 8.57
CA PRO A 3 4.56 16.72 7.14
C PRO A 3 3.29 16.91 6.30
N ALA A 4 3.47 17.43 5.08
CA ALA A 4 2.39 17.53 4.11
C ALA A 4 1.97 16.12 3.64
N PRO A 5 0.69 15.90 3.30
CA PRO A 5 0.26 14.66 2.68
C PRO A 5 0.92 14.47 1.30
N LEU A 6 1.09 13.22 0.90
CA LEU A 6 1.65 12.82 -0.39
C LEU A 6 0.68 11.84 -1.06
N SER A 7 0.57 11.91 -2.38
CA SER A 7 -0.31 11.00 -3.13
C SER A 7 0.31 10.66 -4.47
N MET A 8 -0.01 9.48 -4.97
CA MET A 8 0.35 9.06 -6.33
C MET A 8 -0.87 8.41 -6.97
N THR A 9 -1.29 8.96 -8.11
CA THR A 9 -2.48 8.51 -8.85
C THR A 9 -2.07 7.83 -10.15
N SER A 10 -2.82 6.82 -10.56
CA SER A 10 -2.58 6.04 -11.77
C SER A 10 -2.75 6.88 -13.04
N PHE A 11 -2.13 6.43 -14.13
CA PHE A 11 -2.20 7.10 -15.42
C PHE A 11 -3.64 7.20 -15.98
N ASP A 12 -4.52 6.27 -15.61
CA ASP A 12 -5.93 6.26 -15.98
C ASP A 12 -6.83 7.04 -15.00
N GLY A 13 -6.26 7.57 -13.93
CA GLY A 13 -6.95 8.34 -12.89
C GLY A 13 -7.86 7.53 -11.97
N ARG A 14 -7.86 6.20 -12.06
CA ARG A 14 -8.83 5.33 -11.36
C ARG A 14 -8.38 4.83 -10.00
N LEU A 15 -7.09 4.79 -9.74
CA LEU A 15 -6.53 4.31 -8.48
C LEU A 15 -5.50 5.30 -7.96
N SER A 16 -5.59 5.64 -6.68
CA SER A 16 -4.57 6.44 -6.00
C SER A 16 -4.14 5.75 -4.72
N VAL A 17 -2.90 6.02 -4.31
CA VAL A 17 -2.44 5.80 -2.94
C VAL A 17 -2.18 7.16 -2.31
N GLU A 18 -2.78 7.38 -1.15
CA GLU A 18 -2.73 8.63 -0.42
C GLU A 18 -2.11 8.39 0.94
N PHE A 19 -1.11 9.19 1.29
CA PHE A 19 -0.40 9.18 2.57
C PHE A 19 -0.69 10.48 3.32
N SER A 20 -1.09 10.37 4.58
CA SER A 20 -1.34 11.51 5.46
C SER A 20 -0.66 11.28 6.80
N TRP A 21 -0.14 12.35 7.41
CA TRP A 21 0.48 12.25 8.72
C TRP A 21 -0.57 11.99 9.80
N ASP A 22 -0.39 10.91 10.55
CA ASP A 22 -1.23 10.49 11.66
C ASP A 22 -0.35 10.18 12.88
N VAL A 23 -0.49 11.01 13.91
CA VAL A 23 0.28 10.98 15.17
C VAL A 23 1.80 11.06 14.96
N ASP A 24 2.45 9.94 14.68
CA ASP A 24 3.91 9.78 14.60
C ASP A 24 4.39 9.17 13.27
N ARG A 25 3.48 8.86 12.33
CA ARG A 25 3.79 8.18 11.07
C ARG A 25 2.83 8.62 9.95
N PHE A 26 3.15 8.26 8.72
CA PHE A 26 2.22 8.35 7.61
C PHE A 26 1.28 7.14 7.62
N ALA A 27 -0.01 7.41 7.74
CA ALA A 27 -1.08 6.46 7.40
C ALA A 27 -1.32 6.51 5.90
N HIS A 28 -1.63 5.37 5.28
CA HIS A 28 -2.00 5.35 3.86
C HIS A 28 -3.35 4.73 3.59
N ALA A 29 -3.98 5.17 2.51
CA ALA A 29 -5.23 4.64 2.00
C ALA A 29 -5.14 4.43 0.48
N LEU A 30 -5.82 3.40 0.00
CA LEU A 30 -6.05 3.19 -1.43
C LEU A 30 -7.39 3.83 -1.79
N VAL A 31 -7.42 4.65 -2.82
CA VAL A 31 -8.63 5.37 -3.24
C VAL A 31 -8.97 4.99 -4.67
N GLY A 32 -10.18 4.46 -4.85
CA GLY A 32 -10.74 4.12 -6.17
C GLY A 32 -11.62 5.25 -6.67
N TYR A 33 -11.46 5.61 -7.94
CA TYR A 33 -12.20 6.67 -8.61
C TYR A 33 -12.99 6.11 -9.80
N ASP A 34 -14.14 6.71 -10.08
CA ASP A 34 -14.88 6.42 -11.31
C ASP A 34 -14.28 7.15 -12.53
N GLN A 35 -14.89 6.93 -13.70
CA GLN A 35 -14.50 7.56 -14.96
C GLN A 35 -14.62 9.10 -14.97
N HIS A 36 -15.29 9.70 -13.98
CA HIS A 36 -15.47 11.14 -13.83
C HIS A 36 -14.52 11.73 -12.79
N GLY A 37 -13.64 10.92 -12.20
CA GLY A 37 -12.73 11.35 -11.14
C GLY A 37 -13.41 11.52 -9.78
N THR A 38 -14.58 10.92 -9.57
CA THR A 38 -15.27 10.92 -8.27
C THR A 38 -14.79 9.73 -7.43
N PRO A 39 -14.37 9.95 -6.17
CA PRO A 39 -14.05 8.84 -5.27
C PRO A 39 -15.26 7.92 -5.08
N VAL A 40 -15.11 6.63 -5.39
CA VAL A 40 -16.14 5.60 -5.20
C VAL A 40 -15.79 4.61 -4.11
N ALA A 41 -14.51 4.49 -3.76
CA ALA A 41 -14.01 3.58 -2.74
C ALA A 41 -12.80 4.16 -2.01
N SER A 42 -12.67 3.86 -0.72
CA SER A 42 -11.48 4.17 0.06
C SER A 42 -11.19 2.99 0.97
N LEU A 43 -9.95 2.50 0.92
CA LEU A 43 -9.48 1.37 1.69
C LEU A 43 -8.28 1.80 2.54
N PRO A 44 -8.54 2.28 3.79
CA PRO A 44 -7.47 2.69 4.68
C PRO A 44 -6.67 1.47 5.17
N CYS A 45 -5.35 1.62 5.21
CA CYS A 45 -4.48 0.68 5.89
C CYS A 45 -4.66 0.84 7.41
N VAL A 46 -4.70 -0.27 8.13
CA VAL A 46 -4.80 -0.27 9.59
C VAL A 46 -3.44 0.08 10.19
N ASN A 47 -3.42 1.07 11.07
CA ASN A 47 -2.26 1.38 11.90
C ASN A 47 -2.46 0.81 13.30
N ALA A 48 -1.37 0.36 13.90
CA ALA A 48 -1.31 0.12 15.34
C ALA A 48 -1.07 1.43 16.09
N SER A 49 -1.21 1.41 17.42
CA SER A 49 -0.80 2.53 18.28
C SER A 49 0.70 2.81 18.18
N ASP A 50 1.10 4.01 18.60
CA ASP A 50 2.45 4.54 18.51
C ASP A 50 3.46 3.85 19.46
N ASP A 51 2.96 3.13 20.46
CA ASP A 51 3.74 2.39 21.46
C ASP A 51 4.03 0.93 21.09
N VAL A 52 3.50 0.43 19.97
CA VAL A 52 3.67 -0.97 19.56
C VAL A 52 5.00 -1.20 18.84
N ALA A 53 5.82 -2.11 19.36
CA ALA A 53 7.13 -2.45 18.77
C ALA A 53 7.05 -3.16 17.41
N TRP A 54 5.96 -3.90 17.18
CA TRP A 54 5.69 -4.66 15.95
C TRP A 54 4.31 -4.30 15.39
N PRO A 55 4.16 -3.10 14.79
CA PRO A 55 2.88 -2.67 14.26
C PRO A 55 2.46 -3.56 13.07
N CYS A 56 1.15 -3.73 12.90
CA CYS A 56 0.57 -4.53 11.81
C CYS A 56 0.82 -3.94 10.40
N SER A 57 1.28 -2.69 10.34
CA SER A 57 1.64 -1.96 9.13
C SER A 57 2.93 -1.15 9.35
N PRO A 58 3.71 -0.82 8.30
CA PRO A 58 5.00 -0.16 8.45
C PRO A 58 4.86 1.25 9.08
N PRO A 59 5.62 1.58 10.12
CA PRO A 59 5.56 2.88 10.81
C PRO A 59 6.37 3.95 10.06
N ILE A 60 5.96 4.30 8.84
CA ILE A 60 6.72 5.21 7.96
C ILE A 60 6.72 6.63 8.53
N GLN A 61 7.91 7.18 8.83
CA GLN A 61 8.08 8.50 9.46
C GLN A 61 8.65 9.55 8.50
N GLN A 62 9.28 9.09 7.43
CA GLN A 62 9.79 9.93 6.34
C GLN A 62 9.31 9.33 5.04
N LEU A 63 8.79 10.17 4.15
CA LEU A 63 8.26 9.77 2.86
C LEU A 63 8.59 10.86 1.84
N SER A 64 9.09 10.46 0.67
CA SER A 64 9.32 11.34 -0.47
C SER A 64 8.69 10.77 -1.73
N LEU A 65 8.21 11.64 -2.60
CA LEU A 65 7.85 11.30 -3.98
C LEU A 65 9.05 11.62 -4.86
N GLU A 66 9.58 10.61 -5.54
CA GLU A 66 10.82 10.68 -6.31
C GLU A 66 10.53 10.25 -7.74
N SER A 67 11.04 10.98 -8.72
CA SER A 67 11.02 10.54 -10.13
C SER A 67 12.28 9.72 -10.41
N LEU A 68 12.14 8.39 -10.42
CA LEU A 68 13.24 7.46 -10.66
C LEU A 68 13.45 7.22 -12.15
N ARG A 69 14.71 7.22 -12.58
CA ARG A 69 15.10 6.73 -13.90
C ARG A 69 15.72 5.35 -13.74
N SER A 70 15.14 4.34 -14.38
CA SER A 70 15.67 2.97 -14.33
C SER A 70 16.47 2.67 -15.60
N GLY A 71 17.80 2.62 -15.48
CA GLY A 71 18.70 2.18 -16.55
C GLY A 71 18.48 2.88 -17.90
N ASP A 72 18.38 2.08 -18.98
CA ASP A 72 18.17 2.54 -20.36
C ASP A 72 16.73 3.00 -20.66
N SER A 73 15.83 3.00 -19.67
CA SER A 73 14.48 3.53 -19.87
C SER A 73 14.53 5.06 -20.01
N LEU A 74 14.00 5.55 -21.14
CA LEU A 74 13.87 6.99 -21.41
C LEU A 74 12.76 7.65 -20.57
N LEU A 75 11.92 6.86 -19.91
CA LEU A 75 10.79 7.34 -19.11
C LEU A 75 11.15 7.30 -17.62
N ALA A 76 10.97 8.44 -16.95
CA ALA A 76 11.00 8.49 -15.50
C ALA A 76 9.72 7.85 -14.95
N MET A 77 9.86 7.06 -13.89
CA MET A 77 8.75 6.48 -13.14
C MET A 77 8.72 7.10 -11.76
N ASP A 78 7.57 7.63 -11.36
CA ASP A 78 7.41 8.15 -10.01
C ASP A 78 7.30 6.99 -9.01
N ALA A 79 7.98 7.14 -7.87
CA ALA A 79 7.93 6.22 -6.76
C ALA A 79 7.84 6.99 -5.43
N LEU A 80 7.01 6.49 -4.52
CA LEU A 80 7.03 6.92 -3.13
C LEU A 80 8.05 6.08 -2.37
N LEU A 81 9.07 6.73 -1.82
CA LEU A 81 10.11 6.09 -1.02
C LEU A 81 9.94 6.52 0.43
N GLY A 82 9.83 5.56 1.33
CA GLY A 82 9.62 5.84 2.75
C GLY A 82 10.51 5.02 3.67
N VAL A 83 10.83 5.60 4.82
CA VAL A 83 11.54 4.93 5.92
C VAL A 83 10.89 5.24 7.26
N GLY A 84 11.05 4.34 8.22
CA GLY A 84 10.48 4.49 9.54
C GLY A 84 11.01 3.48 10.56
N GLY A 85 10.53 3.58 11.79
CA GLY A 85 10.99 2.78 12.91
C GLY A 85 9.92 2.55 13.97
N ALA A 86 10.00 1.39 14.60
CA ALA A 86 9.29 1.01 15.82
C ALA A 86 10.17 0.06 16.63
N GLY A 87 10.23 0.28 17.95
CA GLY A 87 11.14 -0.45 18.83
C GLY A 87 12.60 -0.38 18.36
N THR A 88 13.18 -1.54 18.01
CA THR A 88 14.59 -1.64 17.57
C THR A 88 14.77 -1.92 16.07
N SER A 89 13.66 -1.94 15.33
CA SER A 89 13.61 -2.35 13.93
C SER A 89 13.52 -1.13 13.00
N HIS A 90 13.86 -1.32 11.74
CA HIS A 90 13.82 -0.25 10.73
C HIS A 90 13.06 -0.73 9.50
N TRP A 91 12.15 0.10 9.01
CA TRP A 91 11.30 -0.20 7.88
C TRP A 91 11.68 0.68 6.70
N SER A 92 11.56 0.11 5.51
CA SER A 92 11.57 0.86 4.26
C SER A 92 10.43 0.38 3.37
N ILE A 93 9.87 1.31 2.62
CA ILE A 93 8.82 1.07 1.63
C ILE A 93 9.19 1.74 0.32
N SER A 94 8.90 1.07 -0.79
CA SER A 94 8.82 1.65 -2.12
C SER A 94 7.42 1.38 -2.66
N VAL A 95 6.79 2.40 -3.23
CA VAL A 95 5.49 2.26 -3.89
C VAL A 95 5.59 2.85 -5.29
N GLN A 96 5.28 2.05 -6.32
CA GLN A 96 5.42 2.46 -7.71
C GLN A 96 4.33 1.82 -8.58
N TRP A 97 3.99 2.47 -9.68
CA TRP A 97 3.15 1.85 -10.71
C TRP A 97 3.93 0.80 -11.49
N VAL A 98 3.29 -0.33 -11.78
CA VAL A 98 3.80 -1.33 -12.72
C VAL A 98 3.20 -1.05 -14.09
N GLU A 99 4.05 -1.05 -15.12
CA GLU A 99 3.59 -1.06 -16.51
C GLU A 99 2.80 -2.33 -16.78
N SER A 100 1.49 -2.18 -16.90
CA SER A 100 0.56 -3.21 -17.34
C SER A 100 -0.34 -2.61 -18.41
N VAL A 101 -0.63 -3.39 -19.44
CA VAL A 101 -1.39 -2.93 -20.62
C VAL A 101 -2.89 -2.82 -20.31
N ASP A 102 -3.38 -3.59 -19.34
CA ASP A 102 -4.81 -3.81 -19.14
C ASP A 102 -5.41 -3.03 -17.95
N TRP A 103 -4.63 -2.78 -16.90
CA TRP A 103 -5.08 -2.07 -15.70
C TRP A 103 -3.92 -1.46 -14.92
N ALA A 104 -4.17 -0.34 -14.26
CA ALA A 104 -3.22 0.26 -13.34
C ALA A 104 -3.00 -0.65 -12.12
N THR A 105 -1.74 -1.07 -11.93
CA THR A 105 -1.32 -1.90 -10.79
C THR A 105 -0.29 -1.13 -9.96
N LEU A 106 -0.61 -0.91 -8.70
CA LEU A 106 0.31 -0.34 -7.73
C LEU A 106 1.11 -1.47 -7.09
N LYS A 107 2.45 -1.39 -7.10
CA LYS A 107 3.33 -2.33 -6.43
C LYS A 107 3.90 -1.70 -5.16
N PHE A 108 3.84 -2.46 -4.08
CA PHE A 108 4.47 -2.18 -2.81
C PHE A 108 5.65 -3.14 -2.62
N GLU A 109 6.81 -2.58 -2.30
CA GLU A 109 8.00 -3.34 -1.90
C GLU A 109 8.42 -2.89 -0.51
N LEU A 110 8.50 -3.85 0.41
CA LEU A 110 8.73 -3.57 1.82
C LEU A 110 9.97 -4.31 2.30
N ALA A 111 10.66 -3.69 3.24
CA ALA A 111 11.68 -4.36 4.02
C ALA A 111 11.60 -3.94 5.48
N CYS A 112 11.85 -4.89 6.37
CA CYS A 112 12.06 -4.63 7.79
C CYS A 112 13.38 -5.25 8.25
N ARG A 113 14.27 -4.42 8.78
CA ARG A 113 15.49 -4.86 9.45
C ARG A 113 15.17 -5.14 10.93
N CYS A 114 15.01 -6.42 11.24
CA CYS A 114 14.63 -6.95 12.55
C CYS A 114 15.88 -7.32 13.36
N ARG A 115 16.03 -6.75 14.57
CA ARG A 115 17.09 -7.16 15.53
C ARG A 115 16.67 -8.32 16.43
N GLN A 116 15.36 -8.55 16.53
CA GLN A 116 14.73 -9.65 17.24
C GLN A 116 13.69 -10.28 16.31
N THR A 117 13.24 -11.49 16.61
CA THR A 117 12.18 -12.13 15.84
C THR A 117 10.90 -11.27 15.91
N PRO A 118 10.35 -10.85 14.76
CA PRO A 118 9.12 -10.05 14.75
C PRO A 118 7.91 -10.85 15.24
N GLU A 119 7.05 -10.20 16.02
CA GLU A 119 5.74 -10.75 16.39
C GLU A 119 4.72 -10.56 15.27
N SER A 120 4.82 -9.45 14.55
CA SER A 120 3.97 -9.12 13.40
C SER A 120 4.75 -8.30 12.38
N LEU A 121 4.50 -8.57 11.10
CA LEU A 121 4.93 -7.78 9.95
C LEU A 121 3.81 -7.81 8.92
N GLY A 122 3.72 -6.77 8.11
CA GLY A 122 2.84 -6.79 6.96
C GLY A 122 2.18 -5.45 6.68
N SER A 123 1.00 -5.52 6.08
CA SER A 123 0.03 -4.45 5.95
C SER A 123 -1.36 -5.06 6.09
N GLN A 124 -2.26 -4.38 6.78
CA GLN A 124 -3.60 -4.87 7.05
C GLN A 124 -4.66 -3.91 6.51
N TYR A 125 -5.68 -4.45 5.86
CA TYR A 125 -6.79 -3.71 5.26
C TYR A 125 -8.11 -4.42 5.56
N PRO A 126 -9.24 -3.69 5.62
CA PRO A 126 -10.54 -4.36 5.58
C PRO A 126 -10.73 -5.07 4.22
N VAL A 127 -11.61 -6.06 4.16
CA VAL A 127 -11.99 -6.68 2.87
C VAL A 127 -12.87 -5.70 2.11
N ASP A 128 -12.46 -5.34 0.90
CA ASP A 128 -13.29 -4.60 -0.05
C ASP A 128 -13.12 -5.24 -1.44
N PRO A 129 -14.20 -5.81 -2.02
CA PRO A 129 -14.12 -6.53 -3.29
C PRO A 129 -13.73 -5.62 -4.47
N ARG A 130 -13.75 -4.29 -4.29
CA ARG A 130 -13.32 -3.35 -5.32
C ARG A 130 -11.81 -3.27 -5.48
N PHE A 131 -11.05 -3.69 -4.47
CA PHE A 131 -9.60 -3.72 -4.51
C PHE A 131 -9.12 -5.16 -4.56
N VAL A 132 -8.37 -5.50 -5.60
CA VAL A 132 -7.71 -6.79 -5.72
C VAL A 132 -6.30 -6.62 -5.17
N ILE A 133 -6.04 -7.22 -4.00
CA ILE A 133 -4.70 -7.27 -3.42
C ILE A 133 -4.10 -8.65 -3.68
N GLN A 134 -2.91 -8.67 -4.28
CA GLN A 134 -2.22 -9.91 -4.64
C GLN A 134 -0.86 -9.98 -3.95
N PRO A 135 -0.53 -11.10 -3.28
CA PRO A 135 0.80 -11.30 -2.72
C PRO A 135 1.82 -11.38 -3.87
N GLY A 136 2.92 -10.65 -3.71
CA GLY A 136 4.09 -10.71 -4.57
C GLY A 136 5.16 -11.64 -4.00
N LYS A 137 6.40 -11.39 -4.40
CA LYS A 137 7.56 -12.15 -3.94
C LYS A 137 7.68 -12.13 -2.41
N ASP A 138 8.04 -13.28 -1.84
CA ASP A 138 8.31 -13.47 -0.40
C ASP A 138 7.16 -13.04 0.52
N SER A 139 5.92 -13.08 0.00
CA SER A 139 4.72 -12.68 0.73
C SER A 139 3.59 -13.71 0.64
N ILE A 140 2.68 -13.65 1.62
CA ILE A 140 1.42 -14.38 1.63
C ILE A 140 0.27 -13.41 1.94
N LEU A 141 -0.90 -13.70 1.38
CA LEU A 141 -2.16 -13.03 1.71
C LEU A 141 -2.96 -13.96 2.63
N ILE A 142 -3.32 -13.47 3.80
CA ILE A 142 -4.16 -14.14 4.77
C ILE A 142 -5.47 -13.36 4.87
N GLN A 143 -6.59 -14.03 4.66
CA GLN A 143 -7.91 -13.44 4.87
C GLN A 143 -8.53 -14.03 6.15
N GLU A 144 -8.88 -13.17 7.09
CA GLU A 144 -9.53 -13.51 8.35
C GLU A 144 -10.80 -12.66 8.50
N ASN A 145 -11.96 -13.28 8.35
CA ASN A 145 -13.26 -12.60 8.37
C ASN A 145 -13.30 -11.43 7.35
N ASP A 146 -13.51 -10.21 7.86
CA ASP A 146 -13.59 -8.96 7.11
C ASP A 146 -12.24 -8.25 6.99
N TRP A 147 -11.13 -8.94 7.24
CA TRP A 147 -9.77 -8.39 7.16
C TRP A 147 -8.86 -9.17 6.22
N LEU A 148 -8.01 -8.45 5.51
CA LEU A 148 -6.91 -8.94 4.71
C LEU A 148 -5.60 -8.51 5.36
N ARG A 149 -4.69 -9.47 5.54
CA ARG A 149 -3.31 -9.22 5.95
C ARG A 149 -2.35 -9.74 4.89
N ILE A 150 -1.45 -8.87 4.46
CA ILE A 150 -0.34 -9.22 3.57
C ILE A 150 0.91 -9.19 4.41
N GLN A 151 1.63 -10.31 4.48
CA GLN A 151 2.80 -10.44 5.35
C GLN A 151 3.91 -11.25 4.67
N PRO A 152 5.17 -11.17 5.15
CA PRO A 152 6.23 -12.05 4.69
C PRO A 152 5.90 -13.53 4.87
N THR A 153 6.40 -14.38 3.96
CA THR A 153 6.29 -15.84 4.10
C THR A 153 7.09 -16.35 5.31
N GLU A 154 8.22 -15.71 5.62
CA GLU A 154 9.07 -16.05 6.76
C GLU A 154 9.22 -14.87 7.72
N THR A 155 8.80 -15.06 8.97
CA THR A 155 8.88 -14.05 10.05
C THR A 155 9.67 -14.54 11.26
N ASN A 156 10.17 -15.77 11.26
CA ASN A 156 10.81 -16.39 12.42
C ASN A 156 12.32 -16.11 12.54
N GLN A 157 12.82 -15.05 11.89
CA GLN A 157 14.25 -14.76 11.82
C GLN A 157 14.60 -13.29 12.12
N THR A 158 15.82 -13.08 12.59
CA THR A 158 16.46 -11.75 12.63
C THR A 158 17.11 -11.44 11.29
N GLY A 159 17.32 -10.17 10.98
CA GLY A 159 17.93 -9.74 9.73
C GLY A 159 17.00 -8.86 8.91
N THR A 160 17.22 -8.78 7.60
CA THR A 160 16.33 -7.99 6.72
C THR A 160 15.34 -8.91 6.06
N ILE A 161 14.08 -8.79 6.45
CA ILE A 161 12.95 -9.50 5.84
C ILE A 161 12.36 -8.59 4.77
N ARG A 162 12.13 -9.11 3.57
CA ARG A 162 11.56 -8.37 2.43
C ARG A 162 10.32 -9.08 1.93
N TRP A 163 9.35 -8.31 1.47
CA TRP A 163 8.13 -8.84 0.87
C TRP A 163 7.52 -7.80 -0.06
N GLU A 164 6.73 -8.28 -1.01
CA GLU A 164 6.12 -7.43 -2.03
C GLU A 164 4.64 -7.76 -2.15
N TYR A 165 3.83 -6.79 -2.56
CA TYR A 165 2.46 -7.06 -3.00
C TYR A 165 2.01 -6.04 -4.02
N SER A 166 0.89 -6.33 -4.67
CA SER A 166 0.29 -5.43 -5.64
C SER A 166 -1.18 -5.21 -5.37
N VAL A 167 -1.68 -4.06 -5.83
CA VAL A 167 -3.06 -3.64 -5.69
C VAL A 167 -3.52 -3.11 -7.04
N ASN A 168 -4.68 -3.57 -7.50
CA ASN A 168 -5.41 -2.96 -8.60
C ASN A 168 -6.89 -2.79 -8.22
N LEU A 169 -7.59 -1.90 -8.92
CA LEU A 169 -9.04 -1.77 -8.80
C LEU A 169 -9.69 -2.85 -9.67
N ASP A 170 -10.70 -3.57 -9.17
CA ASP A 170 -11.47 -4.53 -9.97
C ASP A 170 -12.41 -3.77 -10.93
N PRO A 171 -12.22 -3.87 -12.26
CA PRO A 171 -13.07 -3.19 -13.22
C PRO A 171 -14.54 -3.62 -13.16
N ALA A 172 -14.81 -4.88 -12.78
CA ALA A 172 -16.18 -5.43 -12.72
C ALA A 172 -16.97 -4.80 -11.56
N SER A 173 -16.32 -4.66 -10.41
CA SER A 173 -16.91 -4.09 -9.19
C SER A 173 -17.34 -2.61 -9.33
N VAL A 174 -16.64 -1.84 -10.18
CA VAL A 174 -16.91 -0.42 -10.42
C VAL A 174 -18.02 -0.23 -11.46
N ALA A 175 -18.15 -1.16 -12.42
CA ALA A 175 -19.15 -1.09 -13.48
C ALA A 175 -20.59 -1.39 -13.00
N ASP A 176 -20.75 -2.28 -12.00
CA ASP A 176 -22.07 -2.70 -11.51
C ASP A 176 -22.85 -1.58 -10.79
N GLN A 177 -22.19 -0.51 -10.33
CA GLN A 177 -22.87 0.65 -9.75
C GLN A 177 -23.69 1.46 -10.79
N LYS A 178 -23.40 1.32 -12.09
CA LYS A 178 -24.21 1.95 -13.16
C LYS A 178 -25.64 1.37 -13.26
N ARG A 179 -25.89 0.16 -12.75
CA ARG A 179 -27.22 -0.48 -12.84
C ARG A 179 -28.20 -0.03 -11.76
N PHE A 180 -27.74 0.54 -10.65
CA PHE A 180 -28.61 0.91 -9.53
C PHE A 180 -29.08 2.38 -9.55
N LEU A 181 -28.53 3.24 -10.43
CA LEU A 181 -28.86 4.67 -10.47
C LEU A 181 -29.79 5.09 -11.63
N VAL A 182 -30.24 4.17 -12.49
CA VAL A 182 -31.18 4.47 -13.59
C VAL A 182 -32.61 3.97 -13.28
N GLY A 183 -32.96 3.90 -11.99
CA GLY A 183 -34.22 3.32 -11.55
C GLY A 183 -34.89 4.09 -10.42
N ARG A 184 -35.11 5.40 -10.59
CA ARG A 184 -36.21 6.16 -9.94
C ARG A 184 -36.64 7.32 -10.81
#